data_AF-A0A776LTI3-F1
#
_entry.id   AF-A0A776LTI3-F1
#
_cell.length_a   1.000
_cell.length_b   1.000
_cell.length_c   1.000
_cell.angle_alpha   90.00
_cell.angle_beta   90.00
_cell.angle_gamma   90.00
#
_symmetry.space_group_name_H-M   'P 1'
#
loop_
_entity.id
_entity.type
_entity.pdbx_description
1 polymer ?
#
loop_
_entity_poly.entity_id
_entity_poly.type
_entity_poly.pdbx_seq_one_letter_code
_entity_poly.pdbx_strand_id
1 'polypeptide(L)' 'MKTFRWKVKPDMEVNSQPSVREVRFGDGYSQRMAAGLNADLKTYRV' A
#
# COMPACT_ATOMS: atom_id res chain seq x y z
N MET A 1 -4.33 15.10 -3.26
CA MET A 1 -4.57 13.93 -4.14
C MET A 1 -6.02 13.49 -3.97
N LYS A 2 -6.79 13.30 -5.05
CA LYS A 2 -8.16 12.79 -4.95
C LYS A 2 -8.12 11.26 -5.06
N THR A 3 -8.79 10.58 -4.14
CA THR A 3 -8.86 9.11 -4.14
C THR A 3 -10.12 8.67 -4.85
N PHE A 4 -9.97 7.86 -5.89
CA PHE A 4 -11.11 7.20 -6.52
C PHE A 4 -11.48 5.95 -5.71
N ARG A 5 -12.77 5.84 -5.35
CA ARG A 5 -13.31 4.69 -4.62
C ARG A 5 -14.31 3.97 -5.51
N TRP A 6 -13.84 2.93 -6.19
CA TRP A 6 -14.70 2.04 -6.96
C TRP A 6 -15.40 1.04 -6.04
N LYS A 7 -16.67 0.74 -6.30
CA LYS A 7 -17.37 -0.34 -5.58
C LYS A 7 -16.91 -1.69 -6.12
N VAL A 8 -16.27 -2.48 -5.27
CA VAL A 8 -15.89 -3.86 -5.57
C VAL A 8 -17.14 -4.76 -5.48
N LYS A 9 -17.20 -5.84 -6.28
CA LYS A 9 -18.31 -6.80 -6.21
C LYS A 9 -18.36 -7.46 -4.81
N PRO A 10 -19.56 -7.84 -4.32
CA PRO A 10 -19.69 -8.74 -3.18
C PRO A 10 -18.86 -10.00 -3.40
N ASP A 11 -18.24 -10.51 -2.34
CA ASP A 11 -17.43 -11.74 -2.30
C ASP A 11 -16.12 -11.74 -3.11
N MET A 12 -15.76 -10.62 -3.75
CA MET A 12 -14.48 -10.48 -4.42
C MET A 12 -13.35 -10.30 -3.40
N GLU A 13 -12.30 -11.14 -3.49
CA GLU A 13 -11.14 -11.03 -2.63
C GLU A 13 -10.26 -9.84 -3.07
N VAL A 14 -9.93 -8.96 -2.13
CA VAL A 14 -9.05 -7.80 -2.36
C VAL A 14 -7.85 -7.89 -1.45
N ASN A 15 -6.68 -8.11 -2.03
CA ASN A 15 -5.42 -8.23 -1.31
C ASN A 15 -4.43 -7.13 -1.73
N SER A 16 -3.47 -6.82 -0.87
CA SER A 16 -2.24 -6.15 -1.26
C SER A 16 -1.09 -6.47 -0.34
N GLN A 17 0.12 -6.28 -0.85
CA GLN A 17 1.35 -6.38 -0.09
C GLN A 17 2.10 -5.04 -0.19
N PRO A 18 1.89 -4.12 0.77
CA PRO A 18 2.54 -2.82 0.73
C PRO A 18 4.07 -2.93 0.80
N SER A 19 4.76 -2.27 -0.13
CA SER A 19 6.22 -2.19 -0.16
C SER A 19 6.69 -0.82 0.35
N VAL A 20 7.48 -0.84 1.42
CA VAL A 20 7.90 0.37 2.13
C VAL A 20 9.41 0.36 2.31
N ARG A 21 10.05 1.48 2.01
CA ARG A 21 11.43 1.75 2.41
C ARG A 21 11.41 2.42 3.77
N GLU A 22 12.19 1.88 4.69
CA GLU A 22 12.40 2.44 6.02
C GLU A 22 13.86 2.86 6.16
N VAL A 23 14.07 4.10 6.61
CA VAL A 23 15.37 4.60 7.04
C VAL A 23 15.30 4.77 8.54
N ARG A 24 16.25 4.16 9.26
CA ARG A 24 16.38 4.28 10.72
C ARG A 24 17.48 5.27 11.03
N PHE A 25 17.21 6.21 11.94
CA PHE A 25 18.15 7.28 12.27
C PHE A 25 19.08 6.94 13.44
N GLY A 26 18.76 5.90 14.21
CA GLY A 26 19.59 5.40 15.32
C GLY A 26 19.26 6.03 16.68
N ASP A 27 18.36 7.01 16.72
CA ASP A 27 17.85 7.72 17.90
C ASP A 27 16.44 7.24 18.33
N GLY A 28 16.03 6.08 17.82
CA GLY A 28 14.69 5.53 18.01
C GLY A 28 13.66 6.02 17.00
N TYR A 29 14.01 6.95 16.11
CA TYR A 29 13.14 7.40 15.02
C TYR A 29 13.43 6.71 13.69
N SER A 30 12.40 6.68 12.85
CA SER A 30 12.45 6.16 11.49
C SER A 30 11.59 6.98 10.56
N GLN A 31 12.03 7.12 9.31
CA GLN A 31 11.22 7.64 8.23
C GLN A 31 10.84 6.52 7.26
N ARG A 32 9.56 6.49 6.88
CA ARG A 32 9.01 5.49 5.95
C ARG A 32 8.50 6.18 4.69
N MET A 33 8.77 5.58 3.55
CA MET A 33 8.27 6.02 2.25
C MET A 33 7.86 4.84 1.38
N ALA A 34 6.91 5.04 0.50
CA ALA A 34 6.55 4.05 -0.52
C ALA A 34 7.79 3.64 -1.33
N ALA A 35 7.97 2.34 -1.56
CA ALA A 35 9.17 1.82 -2.23
C ALA A 35 9.20 2.05 -3.76
N GLY A 36 8.29 2.86 -4.30
CA GLY A 36 8.18 3.17 -5.73
C GLY A 36 6.73 3.38 -6.17
N LEU A 37 6.49 3.29 -7.47
CA LEU A 37 5.15 3.28 -8.05
C LEU A 37 4.41 1.99 -7.64
N ASN A 38 3.10 2.10 -7.43
CA ASN A 38 2.24 0.97 -7.04
C ASN A 38 2.72 0.24 -5.77
N ALA A 39 3.33 0.98 -4.84
CA ALA A 39 3.80 0.42 -3.57
C ALA A 39 2.70 -0.22 -2.72
N ASP A 40 1.42 0.05 -2.99
CA ASP A 40 0.27 -0.65 -2.40
C ASP A 40 -0.68 -1.15 -3.50
N LEU A 41 -0.14 -1.94 -4.43
CA LEU A 41 -0.91 -2.50 -5.54
C LEU A 41 -2.00 -3.45 -5.02
N LYS A 42 -3.26 -3.11 -5.28
CA LYS A 42 -4.41 -3.96 -4.98
C LYS A 42 -4.55 -5.04 -6.05
N THR A 43 -4.61 -6.30 -5.63
CA THR A 43 -4.98 -7.45 -6.46
C THR A 43 -6.40 -7.85 -6.15
N TYR A 44 -7.18 -8.11 -7.20
CA TYR A 44 -8.59 -8.49 -7.07
C TYR A 44 -8.77 -9.88 -7.66
N ARG A 45 -9.38 -10.80 -6.91
CA ARG A 45 -9.65 -12.18 -7.34
C ARG A 45 -11.15 -12.49 -7.19
N VAL A 46 -11.65 -13.28 -8.14
CA VAL A 46 -13.03 -13.79 -8.16
C VAL A 46 -13.02 -15.20 -7.62
#